data_AF-A0AAD7UH34-F1
#
_entry.id   AF-A0AAD7UH34-F1
#
_cell.length_a   1.000
_cell.length_b   1.000
_cell.length_c   1.000
_cell.angle_alpha   90.00
_cell.angle_beta   90.00
_cell.angle_gamma   90.00
#
_symmetry.space_group_name_H-M   'P 1'
#
loop_
_entity.id
_entity.type
_entity.pdbx_description
1 polymer ?
#
loop_
_entity_poly.entity_id
_entity_poly.type
_entity_poly.pdbx_seq_one_letter_code
_entity_poly.pdbx_strand_id
1 'polypeptide(L)'
;MDEELKEKVKNLLDADKDGKLSFEEAKAMALAVTKDVSSAARERLLAWLDTDGDGTISGAEAQAPIVGLWRRLAPYKHSLLASAGFICTFYGRNFKYTILFGRTFATTGWPSLKPALRELAASYERGKKAVKTHAPEIEKAKAALKKIKDDLSSGDEKKKVAVDAARFFSAWKSLDGVFAAIDPKKLLAVLKSAYVGLSASFASVLSESAAKLGVGVGLGDAIGNAINAVVAPVVARWLTRLKDRALENEEIQDVLRDVDDTTLASWVDTLISALSTALGVYVAHRVDDVIYLYSACVAGATLAVDKLAILLPPNLLHDNARLKQLAIATLATAGFVYQRILQRGHLPFFLHLPLAPFAISESILDKMAMSIRAASLQN
;
A
#
# COMPACT_ATOMS: atom_id res chain seq x y z
N MET A 1 -16.63 -6.87 -10.15
CA MET A 1 -17.26 -5.61 -9.72
C MET A 1 -16.65 -4.43 -10.49
N ASP A 2 -16.33 -4.55 -11.79
CA ASP A 2 -15.18 -3.80 -12.33
C ASP A 2 -15.36 -3.03 -13.65
N GLU A 3 -16.48 -3.16 -14.37
CA GLU A 3 -16.79 -2.20 -15.44
C GLU A 3 -17.73 -1.11 -14.93
N GLU A 4 -18.76 -1.49 -14.18
CA GLU A 4 -19.68 -0.53 -13.59
C GLU A 4 -18.99 0.45 -12.61
N LEU A 5 -17.97 0.00 -11.87
CA LEU A 5 -17.22 0.88 -10.96
C LEU A 5 -16.23 1.79 -11.71
N LYS A 6 -15.60 1.31 -12.79
CA LYS A 6 -14.75 2.14 -13.65
C LYS A 6 -15.55 3.16 -14.42
N GLU A 7 -16.71 2.77 -14.92
CA GLU A 7 -17.63 3.64 -15.64
C GLU A 7 -18.25 4.66 -14.68
N LYS A 8 -18.59 4.27 -13.44
CA LYS A 8 -19.01 5.22 -12.39
C LYS A 8 -17.89 6.17 -11.99
N VAL A 9 -16.66 5.70 -11.79
CA VAL A 9 -15.52 6.57 -11.46
C VAL A 9 -15.18 7.49 -12.62
N LYS A 10 -15.19 7.00 -13.87
CA LYS A 10 -14.97 7.82 -15.06
C LYS A 10 -16.07 8.86 -15.22
N ASN A 11 -17.35 8.47 -15.13
CA ASN A 11 -18.50 9.38 -15.22
C ASN A 11 -18.59 10.38 -14.05
N LEU A 12 -17.96 10.08 -12.91
CA LEU A 12 -17.85 11.01 -11.78
C LEU A 12 -16.71 12.02 -11.95
N LEU A 13 -15.71 11.70 -12.77
CA LEU A 13 -14.50 12.50 -12.94
C LEU A 13 -14.52 13.34 -14.22
N ASP A 14 -15.20 12.85 -15.25
CA ASP A 14 -15.38 13.45 -16.57
C ASP A 14 -16.84 13.96 -16.64
N ALA A 15 -17.08 15.08 -15.98
CA ALA A 15 -18.39 15.70 -15.80
C ALA A 15 -18.96 16.20 -17.13
N ASP A 16 -18.10 16.59 -18.08
CA ASP A 16 -18.51 16.99 -19.43
C ASP A 16 -18.53 15.83 -20.46
N LYS A 17 -17.98 14.67 -20.11
CA LYS A 17 -17.93 13.44 -20.92
C LYS A 17 -17.11 13.58 -22.19
N ASP A 18 -16.13 14.49 -22.22
CA ASP A 18 -15.28 14.71 -23.38
C ASP A 18 -14.13 13.67 -23.50
N GLY A 19 -13.97 12.82 -22.47
CA GLY A 19 -12.96 11.77 -22.42
C GLY A 19 -11.57 12.28 -22.01
N LYS A 20 -11.45 13.55 -21.62
CA LYS A 20 -10.29 14.20 -21.02
C LYS A 20 -10.66 14.63 -19.61
N LEU A 21 -9.65 15.06 -18.85
CA LEU A 21 -9.87 15.68 -17.55
C LEU A 21 -9.55 17.15 -17.74
N SER A 22 -10.58 17.99 -17.74
CA SER A 22 -10.41 19.43 -17.78
C SER A 22 -9.69 19.91 -16.52
N PHE A 23 -9.09 21.10 -16.60
CA PHE A 23 -8.39 21.71 -15.48
C PHE A 23 -9.27 21.85 -14.24
N GLU A 24 -10.56 22.18 -14.42
CA GLU A 24 -11.51 22.32 -13.32
C GLU A 24 -11.86 20.96 -12.66
N GLU A 25 -11.90 19.86 -13.42
CA GLU A 25 -12.16 18.52 -12.89
C GLU A 25 -10.94 17.95 -12.15
N ALA A 26 -9.74 18.12 -12.73
CA ALA A 26 -8.49 17.77 -12.06
C ALA A 26 -8.32 18.58 -10.77
N LYS A 27 -8.69 19.88 -10.80
CA LYS A 27 -8.71 20.78 -9.65
C LYS A 27 -9.76 20.37 -8.61
N ALA A 28 -10.95 19.90 -9.01
CA ALA A 28 -11.98 19.38 -8.10
C ALA A 28 -11.51 18.10 -7.39
N MET A 29 -10.83 17.20 -8.11
CA MET A 29 -10.25 15.97 -7.53
C MET A 29 -9.11 16.31 -6.57
N ALA A 30 -8.21 17.22 -6.98
CA ALA A 30 -7.18 17.74 -6.10
C ALA A 30 -7.79 18.44 -4.88
N LEU A 31 -8.87 19.21 -5.01
CA LEU A 31 -9.62 19.84 -3.92
C LEU A 31 -10.19 18.82 -2.92
N ALA A 32 -10.71 17.70 -3.42
CA ALA A 32 -11.23 16.63 -2.57
C ALA A 32 -10.12 15.91 -1.79
N VAL A 33 -8.95 15.71 -2.41
CA VAL A 33 -7.80 15.02 -1.80
C VAL A 33 -6.96 15.96 -0.92
N THR A 34 -6.93 17.25 -1.24
CA THR A 34 -6.04 18.24 -0.63
C THR A 34 -6.79 19.33 0.11
N LYS A 35 -7.95 19.03 0.73
CA LYS A 35 -8.82 20.03 1.39
C LYS A 35 -8.06 21.02 2.30
N ASP A 36 -6.91 20.61 2.85
CA ASP A 36 -6.04 21.40 3.74
C ASP A 36 -4.81 22.05 3.05
N VAL A 37 -4.63 21.93 1.74
CA VAL A 37 -3.55 22.55 0.98
C VAL A 37 -3.99 23.92 0.48
N SER A 38 -3.17 24.95 0.71
CA SER A 38 -3.50 26.33 0.32
C SER A 38 -3.73 26.47 -1.19
N SER A 39 -4.67 27.34 -1.58
CA SER A 39 -4.96 27.64 -2.99
C SER A 39 -3.70 28.01 -3.79
N ALA A 40 -2.79 28.76 -3.17
CA ALA A 40 -1.51 29.15 -3.76
C ALA A 40 -0.58 27.95 -4.06
N ALA A 41 -0.56 26.93 -3.21
CA ALA A 41 0.24 25.72 -3.47
C ALA A 41 -0.36 24.89 -4.61
N ARG A 42 -1.69 24.90 -4.77
CA ARG A 42 -2.37 24.23 -5.88
C ARG A 42 -2.12 24.89 -7.22
N GLU A 43 -2.23 26.22 -7.31
CA GLU A 43 -1.93 26.98 -8.53
C GLU A 43 -0.48 26.76 -8.97
N ARG A 44 0.46 26.74 -8.03
CA ARG A 44 1.87 26.41 -8.32
C ARG A 44 2.07 25.00 -8.83
N LEU A 45 1.32 24.03 -8.30
CA LEU A 45 1.44 22.63 -8.70
C LEU A 45 0.84 22.42 -10.10
N LEU A 46 -0.28 23.08 -10.40
CA LEU A 46 -0.91 23.07 -11.72
C LEU A 46 -0.03 23.77 -12.76
N ALA A 47 0.48 24.96 -12.46
CA ALA A 47 1.42 25.68 -13.34
C ALA A 47 2.77 24.96 -13.52
N TRP A 48 3.12 24.03 -12.63
CA TRP A 48 4.30 23.18 -12.77
C TRP A 48 4.05 21.92 -13.61
N LEU A 49 2.80 21.44 -13.65
CA LEU A 49 2.40 20.30 -14.48
C LEU A 49 2.10 20.73 -15.92
N ASP A 50 1.43 21.86 -16.11
CA ASP A 50 1.13 22.48 -17.40
C ASP A 50 2.40 23.16 -17.94
N THR A 51 3.17 22.41 -18.73
CA THR A 51 4.51 22.85 -19.15
C THR A 51 4.45 23.69 -20.42
N ASP A 52 3.44 23.47 -21.26
CA ASP A 52 3.21 24.24 -22.48
C ASP A 52 2.31 25.46 -22.28
N GLY A 53 1.62 25.57 -21.14
CA GLY A 53 0.81 26.71 -20.75
C GLY A 53 -0.53 26.77 -21.47
N ASP A 54 -1.01 25.64 -22.01
CA ASP A 54 -2.27 25.58 -22.75
C ASP A 54 -3.50 25.49 -21.83
N GLY A 55 -3.28 25.39 -20.50
CA GLY A 55 -4.34 25.30 -19.51
C GLY A 55 -4.94 23.90 -19.37
N THR A 56 -4.39 22.89 -20.04
CA THR A 56 -4.74 21.48 -19.92
C THR A 56 -3.52 20.65 -19.56
N ILE A 57 -3.70 19.52 -18.88
CA ILE A 57 -2.56 18.64 -18.52
C ILE A 57 -2.64 17.43 -19.44
N SER A 58 -1.78 17.39 -20.46
CA SER A 58 -1.66 16.19 -21.28
C SER A 58 -1.04 15.03 -20.48
N GLY A 59 -1.33 13.78 -20.86
CA GLY A 59 -0.74 12.61 -20.19
C GLY A 59 0.80 12.58 -20.26
N ALA A 60 1.40 13.21 -21.27
CA ALA A 60 2.84 13.37 -21.39
C ALA A 60 3.38 14.39 -20.38
N GLU A 61 2.69 15.51 -20.20
CA GLU A 61 3.03 16.55 -19.21
C GLU A 61 2.77 16.12 -17.78
N ALA A 62 1.79 15.25 -17.53
CA ALA A 62 1.63 14.64 -16.23
C ALA A 62 2.82 13.73 -15.86
N GLN A 63 3.43 13.06 -16.83
CA GLN A 63 4.52 12.10 -16.61
C GLN A 63 5.91 12.76 -16.61
N ALA A 64 6.13 13.78 -17.45
CA ALA A 64 7.45 14.39 -17.64
C ALA A 64 8.09 14.94 -16.34
N PRO A 65 7.36 15.64 -15.45
CA PRO A 65 7.87 16.13 -14.18
C PRO A 65 8.21 14.99 -13.22
N ILE A 66 7.40 13.94 -13.19
CA ILE A 66 7.64 12.75 -12.36
C ILE A 66 8.90 12.02 -12.85
N VAL A 67 9.02 11.74 -14.14
CA VAL A 67 10.20 11.08 -14.72
C VAL A 67 11.45 11.95 -14.55
N GLY A 68 11.33 13.26 -14.74
CA GLY A 68 12.41 14.23 -14.52
C GLY A 68 12.88 14.24 -13.06
N LEU A 69 11.94 14.26 -12.12
CA LEU A 69 12.21 14.17 -10.69
C LEU A 69 12.88 12.84 -10.34
N TRP A 70 12.37 11.70 -10.82
CA TRP A 70 13.00 10.39 -10.61
C TRP A 70 14.42 10.34 -11.17
N ARG A 71 14.67 10.92 -12.34
CA ARG A 71 16.02 10.98 -12.93
C ARG A 71 16.96 11.84 -12.08
N ARG A 72 16.48 12.97 -11.54
CA ARG A 72 17.26 13.83 -10.61
C ARG A 72 17.50 13.16 -9.27
N LEU A 73 16.56 12.36 -8.78
CA LEU A 73 16.65 11.64 -7.51
C LEU A 73 17.34 10.28 -7.63
N ALA A 74 17.56 9.76 -8.83
CA ALA A 74 18.19 8.46 -9.06
C ALA A 74 19.56 8.31 -8.39
N PRO A 75 20.48 9.30 -8.40
CA PRO A 75 21.74 9.23 -7.67
C PRO A 75 21.54 9.12 -6.15
N TYR A 76 20.48 9.74 -5.63
CA TYR A 76 20.14 9.75 -4.21
C TYR A 76 19.22 8.60 -3.80
N LYS A 77 18.93 7.63 -4.69
CA LYS A 77 18.00 6.53 -4.43
C LYS A 77 18.33 5.79 -3.12
N HIS A 78 19.59 5.49 -2.89
CA HIS A 78 20.02 4.78 -1.68
C HIS A 78 19.82 5.63 -0.42
N SER A 79 20.18 6.92 -0.48
CA SER A 79 19.98 7.87 0.62
C SER A 79 18.50 8.07 0.93
N LEU A 80 17.66 8.24 -0.10
CA LEU A 80 16.21 8.39 0.07
C LEU A 80 15.58 7.13 0.68
N LEU A 81 16.00 5.93 0.25
CA LEU A 81 15.53 4.68 0.83
C LEU A 81 16.03 4.49 2.27
N ALA A 82 17.26 4.91 2.58
CA ALA A 82 17.77 4.89 3.95
C ALA A 82 16.94 5.84 4.84
N SER A 83 16.69 7.07 4.38
CA SER A 83 15.83 8.04 5.07
C SER A 83 14.41 7.53 5.24
N ALA A 84 13.83 6.89 4.23
CA ALA A 84 12.51 6.24 4.33
C ALA A 84 12.53 5.12 5.37
N GLY A 85 13.61 4.33 5.44
CA GLY A 85 13.82 3.34 6.48
C GLY A 85 13.86 3.95 7.89
N PHE A 86 14.58 5.07 8.06
CA PHE A 86 14.59 5.82 9.32
C PHE A 86 13.20 6.35 9.70
N ILE A 87 12.51 6.99 8.76
CA ILE A 87 11.15 7.50 8.98
C ILE A 87 10.22 6.34 9.39
N CYS A 88 10.30 5.20 8.69
CA CYS A 88 9.53 4.00 9.04
C CYS A 88 9.90 3.46 10.44
N THR A 89 11.17 3.55 10.84
CA THR A 89 11.63 3.08 12.15
C THR A 89 11.12 3.92 13.31
N PHE A 90 11.02 5.24 13.13
CA PHE A 90 10.63 6.18 14.19
C PHE A 90 9.17 6.63 14.12
N TYR A 91 8.51 6.48 12.97
CA TYR A 91 7.13 6.93 12.74
C TYR A 91 6.25 5.84 12.10
N GLY A 92 6.70 4.58 12.10
CA GLY A 92 5.99 3.46 11.49
C GLY A 92 4.59 3.22 12.04
N ARG A 93 4.29 3.68 13.26
CA ARG A 93 2.93 3.61 13.84
C ARG A 93 1.86 4.26 12.98
N ASN A 94 2.19 5.31 12.22
CA ASN A 94 1.22 6.01 11.35
C ASN A 94 1.00 5.31 10.00
N PHE A 95 1.70 4.22 9.73
CA PHE A 95 1.71 3.56 8.42
C PHE A 95 1.61 2.03 8.57
N LYS A 96 0.91 1.55 9.60
CA LYS A 96 0.78 0.12 9.91
C LYS A 96 0.23 -0.66 8.72
N TYR A 97 -0.91 -0.25 8.17
CA TYR A 97 -1.57 -0.93 7.07
C TYR A 97 -0.81 -0.77 5.77
N THR A 98 -0.21 0.40 5.55
CA THR A 98 0.62 0.67 4.37
C THR A 98 1.88 -0.20 4.35
N ILE A 99 2.58 -0.34 5.49
CA ILE A 99 3.76 -1.21 5.61
C ILE A 99 3.36 -2.67 5.43
N LEU A 100 2.26 -3.10 6.05
CA LEU A 100 1.75 -4.47 5.92
C LEU A 100 1.38 -4.77 4.46
N PHE A 101 0.62 -3.89 3.83
CA PHE A 101 0.27 -3.95 2.42
C PHE A 101 1.52 -4.05 1.54
N GLY A 102 2.50 -3.17 1.75
CA GLY A 102 3.74 -3.16 0.99
C GLY A 102 4.54 -4.45 1.14
N ARG A 103 4.60 -5.02 2.36
CA ARG A 103 5.25 -6.30 2.63
C ARG A 103 4.52 -7.46 1.95
N THR A 104 3.22 -7.58 2.14
CA THR A 104 2.42 -8.65 1.52
C THR A 104 2.47 -8.55 0.00
N PHE A 105 2.41 -7.33 -0.55
CA PHE A 105 2.54 -7.12 -1.98
C PHE A 105 3.94 -7.50 -2.47
N ALA A 106 5.00 -7.15 -1.74
CA ALA A 106 6.37 -7.51 -2.10
C ALA A 106 6.61 -9.03 -2.08
N THR A 107 5.96 -9.77 -1.18
CA THR A 107 6.12 -11.23 -1.06
C THR A 107 5.23 -12.00 -2.03
N THR A 108 3.99 -11.56 -2.26
CA THR A 108 2.99 -12.31 -3.05
C THR A 108 2.77 -11.74 -4.44
N GLY A 109 2.55 -10.43 -4.54
CA GLY A 109 2.17 -9.77 -5.80
C GLY A 109 3.35 -9.45 -6.71
N TRP A 110 4.43 -8.92 -6.13
CA TRP A 110 5.58 -8.43 -6.88
C TRP A 110 6.34 -9.51 -7.67
N PRO A 111 6.57 -10.73 -7.15
CA PRO A 111 7.24 -11.79 -7.91
C PRO A 111 6.49 -12.17 -9.19
N SER A 112 5.15 -12.09 -9.18
CA SER A 112 4.29 -12.36 -10.34
C SER A 112 4.18 -11.14 -11.26
N LEU A 113 4.05 -9.94 -10.69
CA LEU A 113 3.87 -8.70 -11.46
C LEU A 113 5.14 -8.27 -12.20
N LYS A 114 6.31 -8.40 -11.56
CA LYS A 114 7.60 -7.97 -12.12
C LYS A 114 7.94 -8.61 -13.48
N PRO A 115 7.86 -9.94 -13.68
CA PRO A 115 8.11 -10.54 -14.99
C PRO A 115 7.08 -10.10 -16.03
N ALA A 116 5.80 -10.01 -15.66
CA ALA A 116 4.75 -9.55 -16.57
C ALA A 116 4.99 -8.10 -17.04
N LEU A 117 5.39 -7.20 -16.12
CA LEU A 117 5.76 -5.81 -16.47
C LEU A 117 6.99 -5.74 -17.37
N ARG A 118 8.01 -6.58 -17.12
CA ARG A 118 9.19 -6.66 -18.00
C ARG A 118 8.82 -7.13 -19.40
N GLU A 119 7.92 -8.10 -19.49
CA GLU A 119 7.46 -8.62 -20.77
C GLU A 119 6.62 -7.59 -21.53
N LEU A 120 5.74 -6.88 -20.83
CA LEU A 120 4.96 -5.77 -21.38
C LEU A 120 5.88 -4.64 -21.87
N ALA A 121 6.88 -4.24 -21.07
CA ALA A 121 7.86 -3.23 -21.45
C ALA A 121 8.68 -3.67 -22.68
N ALA A 122 9.10 -4.93 -22.74
CA ALA A 122 9.78 -5.47 -23.92
C ALA A 122 8.87 -5.51 -25.16
N SER A 123 7.58 -5.81 -24.99
CA SER A 123 6.59 -5.74 -26.07
C SER A 123 6.40 -4.32 -26.58
N TYR A 124 6.28 -3.37 -25.66
CA TYR A 124 6.15 -1.95 -25.97
C TYR A 124 7.37 -1.42 -26.71
N GLU A 125 8.60 -1.76 -26.29
CA GLU A 125 9.82 -1.37 -27.00
C GLU A 125 9.92 -1.99 -28.40
N ARG A 126 9.49 -3.24 -28.59
CA ARG A 126 9.39 -3.86 -29.93
C ARG A 126 8.38 -3.11 -30.80
N GLY A 127 7.22 -2.81 -30.23
CA GLY A 127 6.17 -2.04 -30.89
C GLY A 127 6.61 -0.65 -31.30
N LYS A 128 7.27 0.07 -30.40
CA LYS A 128 7.84 1.39 -30.67
C LYS A 128 8.89 1.35 -31.78
N LYS A 129 9.74 0.32 -31.81
CA LYS A 129 10.69 0.10 -32.92
C LYS A 129 9.97 -0.15 -34.23
N ALA A 130 8.93 -1.00 -34.24
CA ALA A 130 8.13 -1.27 -35.43
C ALA A 130 7.45 0.01 -35.96
N VAL A 131 6.82 0.80 -35.09
CA VAL A 131 6.22 2.09 -35.44
C VAL A 131 7.27 3.05 -36.01
N LYS A 132 8.48 3.08 -35.43
CA LYS A 132 9.58 3.91 -35.96
C LYS A 132 10.02 3.44 -37.36
N THR A 133 10.04 2.14 -37.62
CA THR A 133 10.36 1.58 -38.94
C THR A 133 9.28 1.93 -39.98
N HIS A 134 8.01 1.91 -39.60
CA HIS A 134 6.87 2.26 -40.47
C HIS A 134 6.52 3.75 -40.48
N ALA A 135 7.19 4.58 -39.67
CA ALA A 135 6.98 6.03 -39.61
C ALA A 135 6.99 6.72 -41.00
N PRO A 136 7.93 6.43 -41.93
CA PRO A 136 7.90 7.07 -43.25
C PRO A 136 6.68 6.67 -44.10
N GLU A 137 6.15 5.46 -43.93
CA GLU A 137 4.93 5.02 -44.63
C GLU A 137 3.69 5.73 -44.05
N ILE A 138 3.66 5.91 -42.73
CA ILE A 138 2.62 6.68 -42.04
C ILE A 138 2.66 8.15 -42.49
N GLU A 139 3.83 8.76 -42.60
CA GLU A 139 3.97 10.13 -43.09
C GLU A 139 3.55 10.28 -44.56
N LYS A 140 3.87 9.30 -45.42
CA LYS A 140 3.34 9.26 -46.80
C LYS A 140 1.81 9.15 -46.83
N ALA A 141 1.22 8.31 -45.98
CA ALA A 141 -0.23 8.17 -45.88
C ALA A 141 -0.90 9.46 -45.39
N LYS A 142 -0.30 10.15 -44.39
CA LYS A 142 -0.76 11.46 -43.93
C LYS A 142 -0.66 12.52 -45.04
N ALA A 143 0.43 12.54 -45.80
CA ALA A 143 0.60 13.46 -46.92
C ALA A 143 -0.43 13.23 -48.03
N ALA A 144 -0.73 11.97 -48.34
CA ALA A 144 -1.79 11.61 -49.30
C ALA A 144 -3.18 12.06 -48.80
N LEU A 145 -3.49 11.83 -47.52
CA LEU A 145 -4.72 12.32 -46.89
C LEU A 145 -4.83 13.84 -46.90
N LYS A 146 -3.71 14.56 -46.72
CA LYS A 146 -3.68 16.02 -46.79
C LYS A 146 -4.02 16.51 -48.20
N LYS A 147 -3.44 15.91 -49.25
CA LYS A 147 -3.80 16.25 -50.64
C LYS A 147 -5.28 16.00 -50.92
N ILE A 148 -5.80 14.85 -50.53
CA ILE A 148 -7.24 14.53 -50.66
C ILE A 148 -8.09 15.58 -49.92
N LYS A 149 -7.70 15.96 -48.71
CA LYS A 149 -8.40 17.02 -47.96
C LYS A 149 -8.41 18.35 -48.72
N ASP A 150 -7.26 18.77 -49.24
CA ASP A 150 -7.11 20.04 -49.95
C ASP A 150 -7.95 20.05 -51.24
N ASP A 151 -7.98 18.93 -51.98
CA ASP A 151 -8.83 18.74 -53.16
C ASP A 151 -10.33 18.75 -52.82
N LEU A 152 -10.72 18.20 -51.65
CA LEU A 152 -12.12 18.14 -51.21
C LEU A 152 -12.66 19.45 -50.64
N SER A 153 -11.80 20.39 -50.22
CA SER A 153 -12.23 21.75 -49.78
C SER A 153 -12.93 22.57 -50.87
N SER A 154 -12.89 22.11 -52.13
CA SER A 154 -13.43 22.81 -53.31
C SER A 154 -14.94 22.64 -53.56
N GLY A 155 -15.69 21.94 -52.70
CA GLY A 155 -17.15 22.02 -52.65
C GLY A 155 -17.88 20.68 -52.75
N ASP A 156 -18.30 20.15 -51.59
CA ASP A 156 -19.56 19.39 -51.39
C ASP A 156 -19.66 18.94 -49.91
N GLU A 157 -20.82 19.01 -49.27
CA GLU A 157 -20.98 18.58 -47.86
C GLU A 157 -20.84 17.06 -47.65
N LYS A 158 -21.25 16.24 -48.63
CA LYS A 158 -21.08 14.78 -48.58
C LYS A 158 -19.60 14.35 -48.56
N LYS A 159 -18.72 15.21 -49.05
CA LYS A 159 -17.26 15.01 -49.07
C LYS A 159 -16.62 15.21 -47.70
N LYS A 160 -17.19 16.05 -46.81
CA LYS A 160 -16.71 16.23 -45.42
C LYS A 160 -16.81 14.94 -44.61
N VAL A 161 -17.94 14.23 -44.69
CA VAL A 161 -18.17 12.96 -43.97
C VAL A 161 -17.17 11.88 -44.41
N ALA A 162 -16.84 11.83 -45.71
CA ALA A 162 -15.83 10.91 -46.23
C ALA A 162 -14.41 11.25 -45.75
N VAL A 163 -14.07 12.54 -45.63
CA VAL A 163 -12.77 13.00 -45.10
C VAL A 163 -12.64 12.71 -43.61
N ASP A 164 -13.71 12.92 -42.83
CA ASP A 164 -13.71 12.64 -41.40
C ASP A 164 -13.69 11.12 -41.14
N ALA A 165 -14.38 10.32 -41.94
CA ALA A 165 -14.26 8.86 -41.91
C ALA A 165 -12.83 8.40 -42.27
N ALA A 166 -12.18 9.01 -43.27
CA ALA A 166 -10.81 8.66 -43.66
C ALA A 166 -9.76 9.13 -42.62
N ARG A 167 -9.98 10.27 -41.96
CA ARG A 167 -9.19 10.72 -40.80
C ARG A 167 -9.37 9.79 -39.61
N PHE A 168 -10.60 9.38 -39.33
CA PHE A 168 -10.87 8.41 -38.28
C PHE A 168 -10.20 7.08 -38.59
N PHE A 169 -10.29 6.57 -39.83
CA PHE A 169 -9.66 5.31 -40.23
C PHE A 169 -8.12 5.36 -40.20
N SER A 170 -7.52 6.50 -40.53
CA SER A 170 -6.06 6.67 -40.47
C SER A 170 -5.55 6.89 -39.06
N ALA A 171 -6.27 7.65 -38.23
CA ALA A 171 -6.01 7.74 -36.80
C ALA A 171 -6.17 6.37 -36.13
N TRP A 172 -7.22 5.62 -36.48
CA TRP A 172 -7.45 4.26 -36.01
C TRP A 172 -6.36 3.31 -36.48
N LYS A 173 -5.88 3.37 -37.73
CA LYS A 173 -4.72 2.58 -38.18
C LYS A 173 -3.43 2.95 -37.46
N SER A 174 -3.23 4.22 -37.11
CA SER A 174 -2.06 4.64 -36.32
C SER A 174 -2.15 4.17 -34.88
N LEU A 175 -3.36 4.15 -34.32
CA LEU A 175 -3.67 3.56 -33.02
C LEU A 175 -3.55 2.04 -33.06
N ASP A 176 -3.99 1.35 -34.11
CA ASP A 176 -3.79 -0.08 -34.32
C ASP A 176 -2.30 -0.41 -34.36
N GLY A 177 -1.42 0.45 -34.88
CA GLY A 177 0.03 0.23 -34.78
C GLY A 177 0.54 0.25 -33.33
N VAL A 178 -0.01 1.13 -32.50
CA VAL A 178 0.35 1.28 -31.07
C VAL A 178 -0.35 0.24 -30.19
N PHE A 179 -1.59 -0.15 -30.51
CA PHE A 179 -2.37 -1.17 -29.82
C PHE A 179 -1.98 -2.58 -30.27
N ALA A 180 -1.62 -2.82 -31.54
CA ALA A 180 -1.01 -4.07 -31.99
C ALA A 180 0.37 -4.29 -31.36
N ALA A 181 1.07 -3.20 -31.02
CA ALA A 181 2.30 -3.25 -30.24
C ALA A 181 2.07 -3.68 -28.77
N ILE A 182 0.91 -3.37 -28.21
CA ILE A 182 0.51 -3.76 -26.86
C ILE A 182 -0.26 -5.07 -26.98
N ASP A 183 0.46 -6.19 -26.86
CA ASP A 183 -0.17 -7.51 -26.85
C ASP A 183 -1.24 -7.57 -25.74
N PRO A 184 -2.53 -7.68 -26.09
CA PRO A 184 -3.63 -7.63 -25.12
C PRO A 184 -3.53 -8.78 -24.12
N LYS A 185 -2.94 -9.93 -24.52
CA LYS A 185 -2.73 -11.06 -23.61
C LYS A 185 -1.70 -10.72 -22.53
N LYS A 186 -0.64 -9.97 -22.88
CA LYS A 186 0.39 -9.53 -21.93
C LYS A 186 -0.12 -8.45 -20.99
N LEU A 187 -0.89 -7.50 -21.52
CA LEU A 187 -1.56 -6.50 -20.70
C LEU A 187 -2.51 -7.17 -19.71
N LEU A 188 -3.32 -8.12 -20.17
CA LEU A 188 -4.21 -8.90 -19.33
C LEU A 188 -3.44 -9.72 -18.28
N ALA A 189 -2.28 -10.28 -18.63
CA ALA A 189 -1.41 -10.98 -17.67
C ALA A 189 -0.87 -10.03 -16.57
N VAL A 190 -0.48 -8.80 -16.93
CA VAL A 190 -0.08 -7.75 -15.98
C VAL A 190 -1.25 -7.38 -15.07
N LEU A 191 -2.43 -7.11 -15.64
CA LEU A 191 -3.63 -6.75 -14.89
C LEU A 191 -4.06 -7.88 -13.94
N LYS A 192 -4.05 -9.13 -14.40
CA LYS A 192 -4.36 -10.30 -13.58
C LYS A 192 -3.36 -10.45 -12.43
N SER A 193 -2.07 -10.31 -12.71
CA SER A 193 -1.02 -10.40 -11.67
C SER A 193 -1.11 -9.27 -10.65
N ALA A 194 -1.38 -8.05 -11.12
CA ALA A 194 -1.63 -6.89 -10.28
C ALA A 194 -2.89 -7.11 -9.42
N TYR A 195 -3.99 -7.54 -10.01
CA TYR A 195 -5.25 -7.82 -9.31
C TYR A 195 -5.08 -8.89 -8.23
N VAL A 196 -4.41 -10.01 -8.54
CA VAL A 196 -4.15 -11.07 -7.55
C VAL A 196 -3.26 -10.55 -6.43
N GLY A 197 -2.19 -9.83 -6.75
CA GLY A 197 -1.29 -9.25 -5.75
C GLY A 197 -1.97 -8.20 -4.85
N LEU A 198 -2.75 -7.31 -5.46
CA LEU A 198 -3.52 -6.29 -4.74
C LEU A 198 -4.59 -6.95 -3.87
N SER A 199 -5.37 -7.88 -4.42
CA SER A 199 -6.41 -8.61 -3.68
C SER A 199 -5.84 -9.39 -2.51
N ALA A 200 -4.70 -10.08 -2.69
CA ALA A 200 -4.02 -10.78 -1.61
C ALA A 200 -3.51 -9.81 -0.53
N SER A 201 -2.99 -8.64 -0.94
CA SER A 201 -2.51 -7.61 -0.01
C SER A 201 -3.65 -6.97 0.77
N PHE A 202 -4.78 -6.67 0.10
CA PHE A 202 -6.00 -6.20 0.76
C PHE A 202 -6.58 -7.27 1.67
N ALA A 203 -6.68 -8.53 1.24
CA ALA A 203 -7.13 -9.62 2.09
C ALA A 203 -6.24 -9.77 3.33
N SER A 204 -4.91 -9.62 3.18
CA SER A 204 -3.96 -9.62 4.30
C SER A 204 -4.14 -8.43 5.24
N VAL A 205 -4.44 -7.24 4.72
CA VAL A 205 -4.67 -6.04 5.53
C VAL A 205 -6.02 -6.06 6.24
N LEU A 206 -7.06 -6.56 5.57
CA LEU A 206 -8.45 -6.49 6.01
C LEU A 206 -8.87 -7.69 6.85
N SER A 207 -8.31 -8.87 6.62
CA SER A 207 -8.54 -10.02 7.50
C SER A 207 -7.69 -9.87 8.76
N GLU A 208 -8.36 -9.82 9.91
CA GLU A 208 -7.68 -9.75 11.20
C GLU A 208 -6.73 -10.95 11.39
N SER A 209 -7.15 -12.12 10.93
CA SER A 209 -6.35 -13.35 10.95
C SER A 209 -5.21 -13.30 9.92
N ALA A 210 -5.43 -12.80 8.70
CA ALA A 210 -4.36 -12.73 7.69
C ALA A 210 -3.36 -11.60 7.94
N ALA A 211 -3.73 -10.53 8.64
CA ALA A 211 -2.79 -9.52 9.13
C ALA A 211 -1.89 -10.14 10.21
N LYS A 212 -2.49 -10.94 11.11
CA LYS A 212 -1.79 -11.71 12.13
C LYS A 212 -0.88 -12.79 11.50
N LEU A 213 -1.33 -13.46 10.45
CA LEU A 213 -0.59 -14.52 9.74
C LEU A 213 0.49 -13.97 8.79
N GLY A 214 0.26 -12.85 8.11
CA GLY A 214 1.22 -12.21 7.20
C GLY A 214 2.46 -11.65 7.90
N VAL A 215 2.34 -11.36 9.21
CA VAL A 215 3.46 -11.08 10.11
C VAL A 215 3.85 -12.31 10.95
N GLY A 216 2.99 -13.34 11.05
CA GLY A 216 2.98 -14.20 12.23
C GLY A 216 2.52 -15.64 12.12
N VAL A 217 2.48 -16.32 10.95
CA VAL A 217 2.31 -17.80 11.01
C VAL A 217 3.49 -18.45 11.75
N GLY A 218 4.69 -17.88 11.65
CA GLY A 218 5.82 -18.30 12.49
C GLY A 218 5.94 -17.52 13.80
N LEU A 219 5.73 -16.20 13.75
CA LEU A 219 5.99 -15.31 14.88
C LEU A 219 4.86 -15.31 15.92
N GLY A 220 3.60 -15.40 15.49
CA GLY A 220 2.43 -15.44 16.35
C GLY A 220 2.34 -16.76 17.11
N ASP A 221 2.61 -17.89 16.46
CA ASP A 221 2.68 -19.20 17.12
C ASP A 221 3.92 -19.29 18.02
N ALA A 222 5.09 -18.80 17.58
CA ALA A 222 6.28 -18.78 18.44
C ALA A 222 6.09 -17.88 19.67
N ILE A 223 5.47 -16.70 19.50
CA ILE A 223 5.20 -15.80 20.61
C ILE A 223 4.06 -16.33 21.47
N GLY A 224 2.99 -16.87 20.89
CA GLY A 224 1.89 -17.50 21.62
C GLY A 224 2.38 -18.69 22.45
N ASN A 225 3.24 -19.53 21.89
CA ASN A 225 3.89 -20.62 22.61
C ASN A 225 4.87 -20.11 23.67
N ALA A 226 5.66 -19.07 23.40
CA ALA A 226 6.56 -18.47 24.38
C ALA A 226 5.79 -17.80 25.53
N ILE A 227 4.72 -17.08 25.23
CA ILE A 227 3.82 -16.45 26.20
C ILE A 227 3.11 -17.53 26.99
N ASN A 228 2.53 -18.56 26.37
CA ASN A 228 1.89 -19.64 27.11
C ASN A 228 2.90 -20.39 27.98
N ALA A 229 4.11 -20.64 27.50
CA ALA A 229 5.16 -21.29 28.30
C ALA A 229 5.58 -20.46 29.52
N VAL A 230 5.51 -19.12 29.47
CA VAL A 230 5.92 -18.24 30.57
C VAL A 230 4.73 -17.82 31.45
N VAL A 231 3.63 -17.39 30.84
CA VAL A 231 2.46 -16.81 31.49
C VAL A 231 1.55 -17.88 32.07
N ALA A 232 1.28 -18.99 31.37
CA ALA A 232 0.40 -20.03 31.89
C ALA A 232 0.86 -20.59 33.26
N PRO A 233 2.14 -20.94 33.50
CA PRO A 233 2.57 -21.43 34.81
C PRO A 233 2.62 -20.34 35.89
N VAL A 234 2.70 -19.06 35.52
CA VAL A 234 2.64 -17.95 36.48
C VAL A 234 1.19 -17.69 36.90
N VAL A 235 0.28 -17.64 35.93
CA VAL A 235 -1.16 -17.45 36.16
C VAL A 235 -1.75 -18.64 36.91
N ALA A 236 -1.40 -19.87 36.54
CA ALA A 236 -1.84 -21.07 37.25
C ALA A 236 -1.38 -21.05 38.72
N ARG A 237 -0.12 -20.68 38.99
CA ARG A 237 0.40 -20.53 40.37
C ARG A 237 -0.28 -19.41 41.15
N TRP A 238 -0.67 -18.32 40.48
CA TRP A 238 -1.36 -17.23 41.13
C TRP A 238 -2.82 -17.58 41.45
N LEU A 239 -3.53 -18.23 40.51
CA LEU A 239 -4.91 -18.67 40.69
C LEU A 239 -5.02 -19.79 41.74
N THR A 240 -4.09 -20.73 41.78
CA THR A 240 -4.04 -21.76 42.84
C THR A 240 -3.84 -21.13 44.22
N ARG A 241 -2.91 -20.18 44.37
CA ARG A 241 -2.75 -19.46 45.63
C ARG A 241 -4.00 -18.67 46.06
N LEU A 242 -4.75 -18.13 45.11
CA LEU A 242 -6.02 -17.47 45.42
C LEU A 242 -7.10 -18.46 45.83
N LYS A 243 -7.17 -19.62 45.17
CA LYS A 243 -8.05 -20.73 45.54
C LYS A 243 -7.74 -21.20 46.97
N ASP A 244 -6.47 -21.44 47.28
CA ASP A 244 -6.02 -21.88 48.61
C ASP A 244 -6.39 -20.84 49.69
N ARG A 245 -6.11 -19.56 49.44
CA ARG A 245 -6.49 -18.48 50.38
C ARG A 245 -7.99 -18.29 50.55
N ALA A 246 -8.77 -18.53 49.50
CA ALA A 246 -10.22 -18.46 49.59
C ALA A 246 -10.78 -19.62 50.41
N LEU A 247 -10.18 -20.81 50.29
CA LEU A 247 -10.55 -21.99 51.07
C LEU A 247 -10.11 -21.89 52.55
N GLU A 248 -9.07 -21.12 52.86
CA GLU A 248 -8.64 -20.87 54.24
C GLU A 248 -9.57 -19.92 55.02
N ASN A 249 -10.52 -19.25 54.37
CA ASN A 249 -11.43 -18.31 55.02
C ASN A 249 -12.68 -19.03 55.57
N GLU A 250 -12.84 -19.07 56.90
CA GLU A 250 -13.97 -19.73 57.59
C GLU A 250 -15.34 -19.23 57.13
N GLU A 251 -15.49 -17.92 56.84
CA GLU A 251 -16.76 -17.37 56.35
C GLU A 251 -17.16 -17.95 55.00
N ILE A 252 -16.18 -18.20 54.13
CA ILE A 252 -16.40 -18.79 52.81
C ILE A 252 -16.69 -20.29 52.95
N GLN A 253 -16.01 -20.98 53.87
CA GLN A 253 -16.29 -22.38 54.17
C GLN A 253 -17.71 -22.60 54.70
N ASP A 254 -18.19 -21.72 55.60
CA ASP A 254 -19.54 -21.84 56.16
C ASP A 254 -20.64 -21.65 55.09
N VAL A 255 -20.43 -20.75 54.12
CA VAL A 255 -21.35 -20.57 52.98
C VAL A 255 -21.30 -21.76 52.01
N LEU A 256 -20.15 -22.44 51.90
CA LEU A 256 -19.94 -23.55 50.98
C LEU A 256 -20.30 -24.91 51.56
N ARG A 257 -20.58 -25.01 52.87
CA ARG A 257 -20.78 -26.27 53.59
C ARG A 257 -21.91 -27.16 53.06
N ASP A 258 -22.91 -26.57 52.41
CA ASP A 258 -24.05 -27.26 51.82
C ASP A 258 -23.88 -27.61 50.33
N VAL A 259 -22.78 -27.16 49.70
CA VAL A 259 -22.50 -27.42 48.28
C VAL A 259 -21.56 -28.62 48.17
N ASP A 260 -21.93 -29.62 47.36
CA ASP A 260 -21.08 -30.79 47.09
C ASP A 260 -19.69 -30.33 46.58
N ASP A 261 -18.64 -30.66 47.35
CA ASP A 261 -17.24 -30.29 47.12
C ASP A 261 -16.78 -30.58 45.68
N THR A 262 -17.29 -31.66 45.09
CA THR A 262 -16.96 -32.06 43.71
C THR A 262 -17.54 -31.09 42.68
N THR A 263 -18.76 -30.62 42.90
CA THR A 263 -19.45 -29.68 42.00
C THR A 263 -18.81 -28.30 42.10
N LEU A 264 -18.53 -27.84 43.32
CA LEU A 264 -17.87 -26.56 43.54
C LEU A 264 -16.47 -26.53 42.92
N ALA A 265 -15.68 -27.58 43.11
CA ALA A 265 -14.34 -27.67 42.52
C ALA A 265 -14.39 -27.56 40.99
N SER A 266 -15.35 -28.23 40.35
CA SER A 266 -15.57 -28.16 38.91
C SER A 266 -15.93 -26.74 38.43
N TRP A 267 -16.80 -26.02 39.15
CA TRP A 267 -17.15 -24.64 38.84
C TRP A 267 -15.97 -23.67 39.00
N VAL A 268 -15.19 -23.82 40.07
CA VAL A 268 -13.98 -23.01 40.31
C VAL A 268 -12.95 -23.26 39.22
N ASP A 269 -12.71 -24.52 38.85
CA ASP A 269 -11.75 -24.86 37.79
C ASP A 269 -12.24 -24.36 36.42
N THR A 270 -13.55 -24.41 36.14
CA THR A 270 -14.15 -23.83 34.94
C THR A 270 -13.98 -22.30 34.90
N LEU A 271 -14.21 -21.62 36.02
CA LEU A 271 -14.04 -20.17 36.14
C LEU A 271 -12.58 -19.75 35.96
N ILE A 272 -11.65 -20.47 36.58
CA ILE A 272 -10.19 -20.28 36.42
C ILE A 272 -9.81 -20.47 34.95
N SER A 273 -10.32 -21.52 34.30
CA SER A 273 -10.09 -21.77 32.87
C SER A 273 -10.62 -20.62 32.01
N ALA A 274 -11.85 -20.15 32.27
CA ALA A 274 -12.45 -19.03 31.56
C ALA A 274 -11.66 -17.72 31.75
N LEU A 275 -11.25 -17.40 32.98
CA LEU A 275 -10.44 -16.21 33.30
C LEU A 275 -9.05 -16.29 32.69
N SER A 276 -8.41 -17.46 32.70
CA SER A 276 -7.10 -17.66 32.07
C SER A 276 -7.18 -17.49 30.55
N THR A 277 -8.26 -17.96 29.93
CA THR A 277 -8.53 -17.78 28.50
C THR A 277 -8.79 -16.31 28.18
N ALA A 278 -9.63 -15.63 28.96
CA ALA A 278 -9.91 -14.20 28.79
C ALA A 278 -8.65 -13.35 28.97
N LEU A 279 -7.81 -13.66 29.96
CA LEU A 279 -6.53 -13.00 30.17
C LEU A 279 -5.55 -13.28 29.02
N GLY A 280 -5.51 -14.52 28.52
CA GLY A 280 -4.71 -14.90 27.34
C GLY A 280 -5.11 -14.10 26.11
N VAL A 281 -6.42 -13.97 25.84
CA VAL A 281 -6.95 -13.14 24.75
C VAL A 281 -6.61 -11.66 24.95
N TYR A 282 -6.75 -11.14 26.17
CA TYR A 282 -6.38 -9.76 26.49
C TYR A 282 -4.89 -9.47 26.29
N VAL A 283 -4.02 -10.36 26.79
CA VAL A 283 -2.56 -10.25 26.63
C VAL A 283 -2.18 -10.37 25.16
N ALA A 284 -2.75 -11.32 24.43
CA ALA A 284 -2.54 -11.45 22.99
C ALA A 284 -2.91 -10.15 22.26
N HIS A 285 -4.07 -9.56 22.57
CA HIS A 285 -4.49 -8.30 21.97
C HIS A 285 -3.55 -7.13 22.31
N ARG A 286 -3.02 -7.06 23.54
CA ARG A 286 -2.05 -6.02 23.91
C ARG A 286 -0.66 -6.23 23.37
N VAL A 287 -0.24 -7.48 23.26
CA VAL A 287 1.04 -7.84 22.68
C VAL A 287 1.00 -7.66 21.17
N ASP A 288 -0.13 -7.87 20.51
CA ASP A 288 -0.30 -7.65 19.06
C ASP A 288 0.12 -6.24 18.67
N ASP A 289 -0.43 -5.20 19.31
CA ASP A 289 -0.07 -3.80 19.03
C ASP A 289 1.44 -3.55 19.19
N VAL A 290 2.04 -4.17 20.21
CA VAL A 290 3.47 -4.07 20.49
C VAL A 290 4.30 -4.79 19.42
N ILE A 291 3.90 -5.99 19.01
CA ILE A 291 4.56 -6.77 17.96
C ILE A 291 4.48 -6.03 16.64
N TYR A 292 3.31 -5.51 16.25
CA TYR A 292 3.16 -4.76 15.01
C TYR A 292 4.06 -3.54 14.99
N LEU A 293 4.08 -2.78 16.09
CA LEU A 293 4.95 -1.62 16.23
C LEU A 293 6.42 -2.01 16.11
N TYR A 294 6.84 -3.06 16.83
CA TYR A 294 8.22 -3.54 16.79
C TYR A 294 8.61 -4.09 15.41
N SER A 295 7.73 -4.86 14.77
CA SER A 295 7.92 -5.40 13.42
C SER A 295 8.07 -4.30 12.37
N ALA A 296 7.31 -3.21 12.49
CA ALA A 296 7.48 -2.02 11.67
C ALA A 296 8.84 -1.34 11.93
N CYS A 297 9.25 -1.22 13.19
CA CYS A 297 10.57 -0.70 13.56
C CYS A 297 11.70 -1.54 12.97
N VAL A 298 11.60 -2.88 13.06
CA VAL A 298 12.57 -3.81 12.46
C VAL A 298 12.59 -3.71 10.94
N ALA A 299 11.42 -3.56 10.29
CA ALA A 299 11.32 -3.35 8.84
C ALA A 299 12.07 -2.08 8.40
N GLY A 300 11.78 -0.96 9.08
CA GLY A 300 12.43 0.32 8.83
C GLY A 300 13.93 0.25 9.09
N ALA A 301 14.34 -0.35 10.21
CA ALA A 301 15.74 -0.45 10.61
C ALA A 301 16.53 -1.31 9.62
N THR A 302 15.95 -2.42 9.17
CA THR A 302 16.55 -3.28 8.14
C THR A 302 16.75 -2.50 6.84
N LEU A 303 15.73 -1.77 6.39
CA LEU A 303 15.83 -0.96 5.18
C LEU A 303 16.88 0.16 5.34
N ALA A 304 16.91 0.84 6.48
CA ALA A 304 17.87 1.90 6.76
C ALA A 304 19.30 1.36 6.75
N VAL A 305 19.57 0.30 7.52
CA VAL A 305 20.91 -0.30 7.65
C VAL A 305 21.36 -0.92 6.33
N ASP A 306 20.48 -1.61 5.59
CA ASP A 306 20.80 -2.19 4.28
C ASP A 306 21.24 -1.13 3.26
N LYS A 307 20.60 0.04 3.27
CA LYS A 307 20.90 1.12 2.34
C LYS A 307 22.08 1.97 2.80
N LEU A 308 22.23 2.17 4.11
CA LEU A 308 23.44 2.78 4.68
C LEU A 308 24.68 1.94 4.42
N ALA A 309 24.59 0.61 4.47
CA ALA A 309 25.72 -0.26 4.17
C ALA A 309 26.26 -0.10 2.74
N ILE A 310 25.43 0.34 1.79
CA ILE A 310 25.85 0.65 0.42
C ILE A 310 26.50 2.04 0.31
N LEU A 311 26.10 2.98 1.17
CA LEU A 311 26.62 4.36 1.19
C LEU A 311 27.92 4.49 2.00
N LEU A 312 28.12 3.62 2.99
CA LEU A 312 29.31 3.60 3.83
C LEU A 312 30.48 2.90 3.11
N PRO A 313 31.73 3.19 3.50
CA PRO A 313 32.90 2.50 2.96
C PRO A 313 32.73 0.97 3.08
N PRO A 314 33.06 0.18 2.04
CA PRO A 314 32.71 -1.23 1.92
C PRO A 314 33.19 -2.08 3.11
N ASN A 315 34.25 -1.67 3.79
CA ASN A 315 34.89 -2.43 4.85
C ASN A 315 34.16 -2.38 6.21
N LEU A 316 33.18 -1.48 6.40
CA LEU A 316 32.59 -1.28 7.73
C LEU A 316 31.46 -2.27 8.05
N LEU A 317 30.48 -2.40 7.14
CA LEU A 317 29.23 -3.15 7.39
C LEU A 317 29.01 -4.33 6.48
N HIS A 318 29.66 -4.39 5.32
CA HIS A 318 29.39 -5.42 4.32
C HIS A 318 29.89 -6.79 4.76
N ASP A 319 31.05 -6.84 5.44
CA ASP A 319 31.71 -8.10 5.79
C ASP A 319 31.27 -8.67 7.14
N ASN A 320 30.67 -7.85 8.00
CA ASN A 320 30.32 -8.25 9.36
C ASN A 320 28.80 -8.37 9.56
N ALA A 321 28.25 -9.55 9.21
CA ALA A 321 26.85 -9.88 9.39
C ALA A 321 26.35 -9.68 10.84
N ARG A 322 27.21 -9.92 11.84
CA ARG A 322 26.87 -9.70 13.26
C ARG A 322 26.71 -8.23 13.58
N LEU A 323 27.63 -7.38 13.10
CA LEU A 323 27.55 -5.93 13.28
C LEU A 323 26.28 -5.37 12.60
N LYS A 324 25.95 -5.86 11.41
CA LYS A 324 24.72 -5.49 10.70
C LYS A 324 23.46 -5.87 11.51
N GLN A 325 23.39 -7.09 12.03
CA GLN A 325 22.26 -7.52 12.87
C GLN A 325 22.16 -6.71 14.16
N LEU A 326 23.30 -6.41 14.80
CA LEU A 326 23.36 -5.56 15.98
C LEU A 326 22.87 -4.13 15.68
N ALA A 327 23.28 -3.55 14.54
CA ALA A 327 22.81 -2.24 14.10
C ALA A 327 21.30 -2.23 13.84
N ILE A 328 20.76 -3.27 13.20
CA ILE A 328 19.31 -3.40 12.98
C ILE A 328 18.57 -3.52 14.31
N ALA A 329 19.04 -4.39 15.22
CA ALA A 329 18.40 -4.60 16.52
C ALA A 329 18.42 -3.33 17.37
N THR A 330 19.57 -2.68 17.50
CA THR A 330 19.72 -1.43 18.26
C THR A 330 18.86 -0.30 17.71
N LEU A 331 18.84 -0.12 16.38
CA LEU A 331 18.02 0.91 15.74
C LEU A 331 16.52 0.61 15.87
N ALA A 332 16.11 -0.66 15.73
CA ALA A 332 14.72 -1.08 15.92
C ALA A 332 14.26 -0.90 17.37
N THR A 333 15.09 -1.27 18.35
CA THR A 333 14.80 -1.05 19.77
C THR A 333 14.72 0.44 20.10
N ALA A 334 15.63 1.26 19.58
CA ALA A 334 15.58 2.71 19.77
C ALA A 334 14.30 3.32 19.17
N GLY A 335 13.92 2.92 17.95
CA GLY A 335 12.68 3.34 17.30
C GLY A 335 11.43 2.91 18.09
N PHE A 336 11.42 1.68 18.59
CA PHE A 336 10.34 1.15 19.41
C PHE A 336 10.18 1.91 20.74
N VAL A 337 11.28 2.12 21.46
CA VAL A 337 11.31 2.89 22.71
C VAL A 337 10.85 4.32 22.47
N TYR A 338 11.33 4.95 21.38
CA TYR A 338 10.91 6.29 20.99
C TYR A 338 9.39 6.38 20.76
N GLN A 339 8.83 5.46 19.95
CA GLN A 339 7.41 5.46 19.64
C GLN A 339 6.52 5.10 20.84
N ARG A 340 7.01 4.24 21.74
CA ARG A 340 6.23 3.75 22.89
C ARG A 340 6.28 4.69 24.09
N ILE A 341 7.46 5.15 24.50
CA ILE A 341 7.65 5.90 25.74
C ILE A 341 7.41 7.39 25.53
N LEU A 342 7.99 7.97 24.48
CA LEU A 342 7.95 9.42 24.30
C LEU A 342 6.60 9.92 23.76
N GLN A 343 5.67 9.02 23.44
CA GLN A 343 4.37 9.32 22.82
C GLN A 343 4.44 10.25 21.60
N ARG A 344 5.63 10.45 21.01
CA ARG A 344 5.86 11.23 19.79
C ARG A 344 5.58 10.40 18.55
N GLY A 345 4.43 9.70 18.57
CA GLY A 345 3.90 9.00 17.40
C GLY A 345 3.45 9.97 16.32
N HIS A 346 3.21 11.24 16.65
CA HIS A 346 2.87 12.25 15.65
C HIS A 346 4.04 12.53 14.71
N LEU A 347 3.73 12.59 13.42
CA LEU A 347 4.68 13.05 12.42
C LEU A 347 5.05 14.51 12.72
N PRO A 348 6.33 14.87 12.65
CA PRO A 348 6.73 16.26 12.73
C PRO A 348 6.15 17.01 11.52
N PHE A 349 5.85 18.31 11.69
CA PHE A 349 5.14 19.11 10.69
C PHE A 349 5.75 19.06 9.28
N PHE A 350 7.08 19.01 9.19
CA PHE A 350 7.80 18.96 7.90
C PHE A 350 7.68 17.61 7.18
N LEU A 351 7.31 16.53 7.87
CA LEU A 351 7.06 15.22 7.26
C LEU A 351 5.60 15.03 6.83
N HIS A 352 4.66 15.85 7.30
CA HIS A 352 3.26 15.72 6.94
C HIS A 352 3.03 15.91 5.43
N LEU A 353 3.62 16.92 4.82
CA LEU A 353 3.43 17.22 3.40
C LEU A 353 3.94 16.10 2.48
N PRO A 354 5.21 15.64 2.59
CA PRO A 354 5.72 14.59 1.69
C PRO A 354 5.07 13.22 1.95
N LEU A 355 4.57 12.96 3.16
CA LEU A 355 3.92 11.70 3.51
C LEU A 355 2.39 11.76 3.47
N ALA A 356 1.80 12.89 3.06
CA ALA A 356 0.36 13.07 3.00
C ALA A 356 -0.34 11.97 2.16
N PRO A 357 0.18 11.55 0.99
CA PRO A 357 -0.44 10.47 0.23
C PRO A 357 -0.52 9.15 1.01
N PHE A 358 0.52 8.84 1.79
CA PHE A 358 0.57 7.64 2.62
C PHE A 358 -0.33 7.75 3.85
N ALA A 359 -0.44 8.94 4.44
CA ALA A 359 -1.34 9.18 5.56
C ALA A 359 -2.82 9.06 5.13
N ILE A 360 -3.13 9.55 3.92
CA ILE A 360 -4.46 9.41 3.31
C ILE A 360 -4.75 7.93 3.02
N SER A 361 -3.80 7.20 2.40
CA SER A 361 -3.99 5.77 2.15
C SER A 361 -4.18 4.98 3.44
N GLU A 362 -3.42 5.31 4.49
CA GLU A 362 -3.57 4.68 5.80
C GLU A 362 -4.98 4.93 6.37
N SER A 363 -5.48 6.16 6.32
CA SER A 363 -6.82 6.50 6.83
C SER A 363 -7.93 5.76 6.07
N ILE A 364 -7.77 5.58 4.75
CA ILE A 364 -8.71 4.80 3.94
C ILE A 364 -8.66 3.33 4.36
N LEU A 365 -7.46 2.74 4.46
CA LEU A 365 -7.27 1.35 4.86
C LEU A 365 -7.82 1.08 6.26
N ASP A 366 -7.60 1.99 7.21
CA ASP A 366 -8.11 1.87 8.58
C ASP A 366 -9.64 1.90 8.63
N LYS A 367 -10.28 2.83 7.89
CA LYS A 367 -11.74 2.86 7.78
C LYS A 367 -12.31 1.60 7.14
N MET A 368 -11.68 1.07 6.10
CA MET A 368 -12.09 -0.18 5.48
C MET A 368 -11.96 -1.36 6.44
N ALA A 369 -10.84 -1.45 7.17
CA ALA A 369 -10.62 -2.48 8.18
C ALA A 369 -11.66 -2.41 9.31
N MET A 370 -11.97 -1.21 9.82
CA MET A 370 -13.02 -1.01 10.82
C MET A 370 -14.40 -1.41 10.30
N SER A 371 -14.76 -1.04 9.07
CA SER A 371 -16.05 -1.39 8.46
C SER A 371 -16.22 -2.90 8.31
N ILE A 372 -15.17 -3.61 7.90
CA ILE A 372 -15.21 -5.08 7.74
C ILE A 372 -15.32 -5.76 9.10
N ARG A 373 -14.60 -5.27 10.11
CA ARG A 373 -14.72 -5.80 11.49
C ARG A 373 -16.11 -5.59 12.07
N ALA A 374 -16.73 -4.43 11.82
CA ALA A 374 -18.10 -4.17 12.24
C ALA A 374 -19.08 -5.15 11.57
N ALA A 375 -18.90 -5.42 10.28
CA ALA A 375 -19.73 -6.39 9.54
C ALA A 375 -19.52 -7.84 10.03
N SER A 376 -18.30 -8.23 10.41
CA SER A 376 -18.03 -9.58 10.92
C SER A 376 -18.58 -9.85 12.31
N LEU A 377 -18.85 -8.81 13.12
CA LEU A 377 -19.48 -8.95 14.43
C LEU A 377 -21.02 -9.08 14.36
N GLN A 378 -21.61 -8.76 13.20
CA GLN A 378 -23.06 -8.86 12.98
C GLN A 378 -23.51 -10.22 12.43
N ASN A 379 -22.58 -10.98 11.87
CA ASN A 379 -22.78 -12.36 11.42
C ASN A 379 -22.30 -13.33 12.49
#